data_AF-A0A961IFG0-F1
#
_entry.id   AF-A0A961IFG0-F1
#
_cell.length_a   1.000
_cell.length_b   1.000
_cell.length_c   1.000
_cell.angle_alpha   90.00
_cell.angle_beta   90.00
_cell.angle_gamma   90.00
#
_symmetry.space_group_name_H-M   'P 1'
#
loop_
_entity.id
_entity.type
_entity.pdbx_description
1 polymer ?
#
loop_
_entity_poly.entity_id
_entity_poly.type
_entity_poly.pdbx_seq_one_letter_code
_entity_poly.pdbx_strand_id
1 'polypeptide(L)'
;MVLVIEDGTGVSGADSYGTRAGFITHVANYYGGTVADEDASDVPMRSAFAYLNGLDWKGAKTLGRSQVGAFPRTDLEDCEGESIGVEEIPDELIAAQYDMAWAEKQSPGLLSPSGSIRDALVSMEKVDVIAVEYDTSKIVPGQDVTSVRVDAAMRRIACFLVNNGRQVRQTYAIAI
;
A
#
# COMPACT_ATOMS: atom_id res chain seq x y z
N MET A 1 -15.99 14.77 1.01
CA MET A 1 -16.07 14.68 2.48
C MET A 1 -14.66 14.79 3.00
N VAL A 2 -14.45 15.42 4.15
CA VAL A 2 -13.09 15.59 4.71
C VAL A 2 -12.49 14.23 5.12
N LEU A 3 -11.19 14.05 4.93
CA LEU A 3 -10.44 12.92 5.50
C LEU A 3 -10.37 13.06 7.02
N VAL A 4 -10.50 11.94 7.73
CA VAL A 4 -10.24 11.87 9.16
C VAL A 4 -8.83 11.31 9.35
N ILE A 5 -7.95 12.16 9.86
CA ILE A 5 -6.50 11.87 9.93
C ILE A 5 -6.20 11.19 11.26
N GLU A 6 -5.46 10.09 11.20
CA GLU A 6 -4.83 9.51 12.39
C GLU A 6 -3.58 10.30 12.76
N ASP A 7 -3.51 10.75 14.02
CA ASP A 7 -2.43 11.60 14.55
C ASP A 7 -1.60 10.92 15.66
N GLY A 8 -1.83 9.63 15.92
CA GLY A 8 -1.17 8.88 16.98
C GLY A 8 -1.99 8.71 18.25
N THR A 9 -3.11 9.43 18.38
CA THR A 9 -3.99 9.36 19.55
C THR A 9 -5.11 8.32 19.42
N GLY A 10 -5.23 7.64 18.28
CA GLY A 10 -6.30 6.68 18.01
C GLY A 10 -7.62 7.31 17.63
N VAL A 11 -7.58 8.18 16.64
CA VAL A 11 -8.72 8.95 16.15
C VAL A 11 -9.82 8.01 15.66
N SER A 12 -11.01 8.17 16.24
CA SER A 12 -12.18 7.38 15.84
C SER A 12 -12.59 7.72 14.42
N GLY A 13 -12.79 6.70 13.59
CA GLY A 13 -13.17 6.86 12.19
C GLY A 13 -12.03 7.33 11.28
N ALA A 14 -10.77 7.29 11.73
CA ALA A 14 -9.62 7.59 10.87
C ALA A 14 -9.66 6.77 9.57
N ASP A 15 -9.47 7.47 8.45
CA ASP A 15 -9.50 6.91 7.11
C ASP A 15 -8.27 7.30 6.27
N SER A 16 -7.27 7.91 6.91
CA SER A 16 -5.99 8.30 6.32
C SER A 16 -4.92 8.56 7.39
N TYR A 17 -3.65 8.27 7.10
CA TYR A 17 -2.49 8.72 7.88
C TYR A 17 -1.97 10.10 7.45
N GLY A 18 -2.25 10.51 6.21
CA GLY A 18 -1.77 11.76 5.62
C GLY A 18 -2.88 12.71 5.21
N THR A 19 -2.58 14.01 5.08
CA THR A 19 -3.57 15.01 4.64
C THR A 19 -3.66 15.07 3.12
N ARG A 20 -4.80 15.53 2.59
CA ARG A 20 -4.96 15.79 1.14
C ARG A 20 -3.92 16.80 0.63
N ALA A 21 -3.69 17.87 1.39
CA ALA A 21 -2.68 18.87 1.06
C ALA A 21 -1.28 18.24 0.98
N GLY A 22 -0.93 17.39 1.95
CA GLY A 22 0.33 16.63 1.95
C GLY A 22 0.46 15.73 0.72
N PHE A 23 -0.61 15.02 0.35
CA PHE A 23 -0.64 14.20 -0.87
C PHE A 23 -0.41 15.03 -2.13
N ILE A 24 -1.08 16.17 -2.29
CA ILE A 24 -0.91 17.07 -3.44
C ILE A 24 0.53 17.56 -3.52
N THR A 25 1.10 18.02 -2.40
CA THR A 25 2.50 18.48 -2.33
C THR A 25 3.47 17.34 -2.66
N HIS A 26 3.24 16.14 -2.13
CA HIS A 26 4.07 14.97 -2.39
C HIS A 26 4.10 14.61 -3.88
N VAL A 27 2.94 14.58 -4.53
CA VAL A 27 2.84 14.29 -5.96
C VAL A 27 3.54 15.34 -6.82
N ALA A 28 3.39 16.62 -6.45
CA ALA A 28 4.09 17.71 -7.15
C ALA A 28 5.61 17.59 -7.02
N ASN A 29 6.11 17.35 -5.80
CA ASN A 29 7.55 17.33 -5.51
C ASN A 29 8.28 16.12 -6.09
N TYR A 30 7.70 14.91 -5.95
CA TYR A 30 8.40 13.68 -6.32
C TYR A 30 8.08 13.22 -7.74
N TYR A 31 6.91 13.59 -8.29
CA TYR A 31 6.43 13.05 -9.55
C TYR A 31 6.15 14.10 -10.61
N GLY A 32 6.23 15.39 -10.27
CA GLY A 32 5.83 16.48 -11.16
C GLY A 32 4.37 16.39 -11.59
N GLY A 33 3.56 15.60 -10.86
CA GLY A 33 2.17 15.37 -11.17
C GLY A 33 1.28 16.48 -10.62
N THR A 34 0.02 16.48 -11.03
CA THR A 34 -0.99 17.40 -10.50
C THR A 34 -2.19 16.62 -10.00
N VAL A 35 -2.64 16.96 -8.81
CA VAL A 35 -3.83 16.42 -8.16
C VAL A 35 -4.74 17.60 -7.85
N ALA A 36 -6.01 17.52 -8.27
CA ALA A 36 -7.00 18.53 -7.94
C ALA A 36 -7.26 18.53 -6.43
N ASP A 37 -7.34 19.72 -5.83
CA ASP A 37 -7.78 19.88 -4.44
C ASP A 37 -9.29 19.78 -4.34
N GLU A 38 -9.77 18.55 -4.43
CA GLU A 38 -11.20 18.22 -4.40
C GLU A 38 -11.43 16.92 -3.65
N ASP A 39 -12.66 16.73 -3.19
CA ASP A 39 -13.09 15.54 -2.44
C ASP A 39 -12.88 14.23 -3.19
N ALA A 40 -12.85 14.24 -4.53
CA ALA A 40 -12.56 13.06 -5.33
C ALA A 40 -11.11 12.56 -5.15
N SER A 41 -10.17 13.43 -4.73
CA SER A 41 -8.78 13.07 -4.46
C SER A 41 -8.61 12.28 -3.15
N ASP A 42 -9.63 12.23 -2.29
CA ASP A 42 -9.60 11.48 -1.04
C ASP A 42 -9.85 9.99 -1.24
N VAL A 43 -10.52 9.61 -2.34
CA VAL A 43 -10.84 8.21 -2.66
C VAL A 43 -9.57 7.33 -2.73
N PRO A 44 -8.54 7.67 -3.54
CA PRO A 44 -7.32 6.86 -3.59
C PRO A 44 -6.56 6.85 -2.26
N MET A 45 -6.66 7.90 -1.45
CA MET A 45 -6.04 7.93 -0.12
C MET A 45 -6.69 6.94 0.84
N ARG A 46 -8.02 6.82 0.83
CA ARG A 46 -8.77 5.82 1.59
C ARG A 46 -8.43 4.39 1.13
N SER A 47 -8.28 4.18 -0.19
CA SER A 47 -7.83 2.89 -0.73
C SER A 47 -6.44 2.52 -0.23
N ALA A 48 -5.50 3.46 -0.24
CA ALA A 48 -4.16 3.25 0.29
C ALA A 48 -4.16 2.97 1.81
N PHE A 49 -4.97 3.71 2.58
CA PHE A 49 -5.15 3.45 4.01
C PHE A 49 -5.67 2.04 4.28
N ALA A 50 -6.71 1.60 3.54
CA ALA A 50 -7.25 0.25 3.65
C ALA A 50 -6.20 -0.82 3.30
N TYR A 51 -5.41 -0.60 2.25
CA TYR A 51 -4.33 -1.51 1.86
C TYR A 51 -3.27 -1.64 2.97
N LEU A 52 -2.75 -0.51 3.47
CA LEU A 52 -1.76 -0.50 4.55
C LEU A 52 -2.29 -1.19 5.81
N ASN A 53 -3.55 -0.96 6.17
CA ASN A 53 -4.15 -1.62 7.34
C ASN A 53 -4.29 -3.14 7.21
N GLY A 54 -4.26 -3.67 5.98
CA GLY A 54 -4.29 -5.11 5.70
C GLY A 54 -2.93 -5.81 5.75
N LEU A 55 -1.84 -5.08 5.94
CA LEU A 55 -0.49 -5.66 5.98
C LEU A 55 -0.15 -6.27 7.36
N ASP A 56 0.84 -7.16 7.37
CA ASP A 56 1.38 -7.76 8.58
C ASP A 56 2.49 -6.87 9.18
N TRP A 57 2.13 -6.13 10.22
CA TRP A 57 3.03 -5.18 10.90
C TRP A 57 3.73 -5.80 12.13
N LYS A 58 4.98 -5.41 12.36
CA LYS A 58 5.72 -5.67 13.60
C LYS A 58 5.10 -4.90 14.78
N GLY A 59 5.50 -5.24 16.00
CA GLY A 59 4.99 -4.59 17.22
C GLY A 59 3.51 -4.88 17.47
N ALA A 60 2.91 -4.16 18.42
CA ALA A 60 1.49 -4.29 18.75
C ALA A 60 0.75 -2.95 18.59
N LYS A 61 -0.55 -2.98 18.29
CA LYS A 61 -1.38 -1.77 18.27
C LYS A 61 -1.41 -1.14 19.67
N THR A 62 -1.03 0.13 19.79
CA THR A 62 -0.96 0.85 21.08
C THR A 62 -2.30 0.84 21.81
N LEU A 63 -3.41 1.00 21.08
CA LEU A 63 -4.77 1.06 21.64
C LEU A 63 -5.54 -0.26 21.49
N GLY A 64 -4.81 -1.34 21.23
CA GLY A 64 -5.35 -2.70 21.11
C GLY A 64 -6.43 -2.83 20.04
N ARG A 65 -7.48 -3.60 20.34
CA ARG A 65 -8.55 -3.92 19.36
C ARG A 65 -9.45 -2.73 19.01
N SER A 66 -9.44 -1.67 19.81
CA SER A 66 -10.29 -0.49 19.58
C SER A 66 -9.71 0.47 18.53
N GLN A 67 -8.42 0.34 18.23
CA GLN A 67 -7.73 1.14 17.23
C GLN A 67 -8.21 0.82 15.81
N VAL A 68 -8.64 1.85 15.10
CA VAL A 68 -9.18 1.74 13.73
C VAL A 68 -8.08 1.34 12.75
N GLY A 69 -6.98 2.09 12.70
CA GLY A 69 -5.84 1.83 11.82
C GLY A 69 -4.85 0.80 12.35
N ALA A 70 -3.85 0.47 11.53
CA ALA A 70 -2.69 -0.35 11.91
C ALA A 70 -1.71 0.36 12.83
N PHE A 71 -1.60 1.69 12.70
CA PHE A 71 -0.80 2.58 13.54
C PHE A 71 -1.71 3.46 14.42
N PRO A 72 -1.22 3.96 15.57
CA PRO A 72 0.16 3.82 16.11
C PRO A 72 0.46 2.43 16.69
N ARG A 73 1.74 2.17 17.00
CA ARG A 73 2.22 0.85 17.50
C ARG A 73 3.29 0.96 18.58
N THR A 74 3.37 -0.04 19.45
CA THR A 74 4.45 -0.25 20.42
C THR A 74 5.49 -1.22 19.88
N ASP A 75 6.71 -1.14 20.43
CA ASP A 75 7.84 -2.04 20.11
C ASP A 75 8.20 -2.00 18.62
N LEU A 76 8.26 -0.79 18.06
CA LEU A 76 8.61 -0.53 16.66
C LEU A 76 9.92 0.26 16.60
N GLU A 77 10.75 -0.09 15.63
CA GLU A 77 11.98 0.60 15.28
C GLU A 77 11.94 0.99 13.80
N ASP A 78 12.63 2.07 13.45
CA ASP A 78 12.85 2.50 12.07
C ASP A 78 13.84 1.58 11.33
N CYS A 79 14.17 1.98 10.10
CA CYS A 79 15.07 1.20 9.25
C CYS A 79 16.54 1.29 9.70
N GLU A 80 16.85 2.27 10.54
CA GLU A 80 18.15 2.56 11.15
C GLU A 80 18.31 1.92 12.54
N GLY A 81 17.22 1.40 13.11
CA GLY A 81 17.17 0.73 14.41
C GLY A 81 16.84 1.68 15.58
N GLU A 82 16.36 2.89 15.29
CA GLU A 82 15.90 3.83 16.30
C GLU A 82 14.44 3.55 16.68
N SER A 83 14.13 3.65 17.97
CA SER A 83 12.77 3.39 18.47
C SER A 83 11.81 4.49 18.03
N ILE A 84 10.67 4.08 17.49
CA ILE A 84 9.57 4.96 17.12
C ILE A 84 8.64 5.15 18.31
N GLY A 85 8.14 6.38 18.52
CA GLY A 85 7.24 6.70 19.61
C GLY A 85 5.92 5.89 19.55
N VAL A 86 5.37 5.53 20.71
CA VAL A 86 4.14 4.72 20.79
C VAL A 86 2.87 5.44 20.35
N GLU A 87 2.94 6.75 20.18
CA GLU A 87 1.90 7.64 19.64
C GLU A 87 2.39 8.29 18.32
N GLU A 88 3.41 7.73 17.68
CA GLU A 88 3.98 8.28 16.47
C GLU A 88 3.46 7.57 15.22
N ILE A 89 3.12 8.35 14.20
CA ILE A 89 2.82 7.86 12.85
C ILE A 89 4.07 8.09 12.01
N PRO A 90 4.78 7.04 11.57
CA PRO A 90 6.05 7.21 10.87
C PRO A 90 5.89 7.98 9.56
N ASP A 91 6.82 8.88 9.27
CA ASP A 91 6.84 9.65 8.02
C ASP A 91 6.96 8.73 6.79
N GLU A 92 7.64 7.60 6.93
CA GLU A 92 7.75 6.58 5.88
C GLU A 92 6.39 5.98 5.54
N LEU A 93 5.53 5.77 6.55
CA LEU A 93 4.18 5.25 6.35
C LEU A 93 3.31 6.27 5.62
N ILE A 94 3.39 7.54 6.01
CA ILE A 94 2.66 8.64 5.39
C ILE A 94 3.08 8.78 3.92
N ALA A 95 4.40 8.79 3.66
CA ALA A 95 4.93 8.87 2.30
C ALA A 95 4.55 7.64 1.46
N ALA A 96 4.58 6.44 2.04
CA ALA A 96 4.12 5.22 1.36
C ALA A 96 2.63 5.29 1.03
N GLN A 97 1.79 5.85 1.91
CA GLN A 97 0.38 6.07 1.62
C GLN A 97 0.20 7.01 0.42
N TYR A 98 0.97 8.10 0.34
CA TYR A 98 0.93 9.01 -0.81
C TYR A 98 1.39 8.33 -2.11
N ASP A 99 2.46 7.53 -2.06
CA ASP A 99 2.97 6.78 -3.20
C ASP A 99 1.93 5.80 -3.74
N MET A 100 1.27 5.06 -2.85
CA MET A 100 0.19 4.12 -3.19
C MET A 100 -1.07 4.83 -3.69
N ALA A 101 -1.49 5.92 -3.04
CA ALA A 101 -2.65 6.71 -3.46
C ALA A 101 -2.44 7.32 -4.85
N TRP A 102 -1.22 7.76 -5.16
CA TRP A 102 -0.91 8.23 -6.51
C TRP A 102 -0.99 7.10 -7.54
N ALA A 103 -0.46 5.92 -7.21
CA ALA A 103 -0.55 4.76 -8.10
C ALA A 103 -2.01 4.34 -8.35
N GLU A 104 -2.85 4.32 -7.32
CA GLU A 104 -4.30 4.06 -7.42
C GLU A 104 -5.02 5.15 -8.24
N LYS A 105 -4.63 6.43 -8.10
CA LYS A 105 -5.20 7.50 -8.91
C LYS A 105 -4.84 7.37 -10.40
N GLN A 106 -3.62 6.92 -10.69
CA GLN A 106 -3.15 6.69 -12.06
C GLN A 106 -3.78 5.43 -12.67
N SER A 107 -4.05 4.42 -11.85
CA SER A 107 -4.70 3.19 -12.28
C SER A 107 -5.69 2.71 -11.21
N PRO A 108 -6.96 3.15 -11.28
CA PRO A 108 -7.99 2.75 -10.33
C PRO A 108 -8.14 1.22 -10.26
N GLY A 109 -8.26 0.69 -9.04
CA GLY A 109 -8.36 -0.74 -8.76
C GLY A 109 -7.02 -1.46 -8.53
N LEU A 110 -5.88 -0.78 -8.64
CA LEU A 110 -4.55 -1.36 -8.44
C LEU A 110 -4.36 -1.92 -7.01
N LEU A 111 -4.91 -1.23 -6.01
CA LEU A 111 -4.81 -1.63 -4.61
C LEU A 111 -5.96 -2.55 -4.16
N SER A 112 -6.85 -2.93 -5.08
CA SER A 112 -7.99 -3.79 -4.75
C SER A 112 -7.54 -5.25 -4.59
N PRO A 113 -7.95 -5.97 -3.52
CA PRO A 113 -7.59 -7.37 -3.32
C PRO A 113 -8.14 -8.33 -4.39
N SER A 114 -9.02 -7.85 -5.28
CA SER A 114 -9.61 -8.63 -6.37
C SER A 114 -8.72 -8.63 -7.61
N GLY A 115 -7.85 -9.64 -7.71
CA GLY A 115 -7.21 -10.04 -8.96
C GLY A 115 -5.74 -9.68 -9.05
N SER A 116 -4.89 -10.65 -8.69
CA SER A 116 -3.48 -10.67 -9.06
C SER A 116 -3.30 -10.38 -10.56
N ILE A 117 -2.64 -9.26 -10.88
CA ILE A 117 -2.17 -8.93 -12.25
C ILE A 117 -1.18 -10.02 -12.77
N ARG A 118 -0.64 -10.87 -11.88
CA ARG A 118 0.37 -11.88 -12.24
C ARG A 118 -0.18 -13.10 -12.99
N ASP A 119 -1.49 -13.27 -13.11
CA ASP A 119 -2.07 -14.37 -13.92
C ASP A 119 -2.20 -14.03 -15.42
N ALA A 120 -1.76 -12.84 -15.85
CA ALA A 120 -1.92 -12.37 -17.24
C ALA A 120 -0.59 -12.21 -18.02
N LEU A 121 0.41 -13.07 -17.79
CA LEU A 121 1.73 -12.99 -18.43
C LEU A 121 2.11 -14.25 -19.22
N VAL A 122 1.44 -14.53 -20.36
CA VAL A 122 2.04 -15.29 -21.48
C VAL A 122 1.38 -14.84 -22.79
N SER A 123 2.13 -14.18 -23.69
CA SER A 123 1.57 -13.64 -24.94
C SER A 123 1.70 -14.54 -26.17
N MET A 124 2.12 -15.80 -26.01
CA MET A 124 1.94 -16.96 -26.91
C MET A 124 3.00 -18.02 -26.57
N GLU A 125 2.57 -19.23 -26.22
CA GLU A 125 3.45 -20.42 -26.25
C GLU A 125 2.87 -21.39 -27.28
N LYS A 126 3.64 -21.65 -28.34
CA LYS A 126 3.23 -22.55 -29.41
C LYS A 126 3.80 -23.94 -29.12
N VAL A 127 2.97 -24.85 -28.62
CA VAL A 127 3.30 -26.28 -28.53
C VAL A 127 2.51 -27.02 -29.61
N ASP A 128 3.17 -27.20 -30.75
CA ASP A 128 2.73 -28.02 -31.87
C ASP A 128 1.35 -27.63 -32.47
N VAL A 129 0.30 -28.46 -32.34
CA VAL A 129 -0.98 -28.35 -33.09
C VAL A 129 -2.10 -27.63 -32.30
N ILE A 130 -1.92 -27.29 -31.03
CA ILE A 130 -2.97 -26.65 -30.22
C ILE A 130 -2.73 -25.14 -30.13
N ALA A 131 -3.74 -24.35 -30.49
CA ALA A 131 -3.78 -22.91 -30.29
C ALA A 131 -4.78 -22.58 -29.18
N VAL A 132 -4.33 -21.81 -28.19
CA VAL A 132 -5.20 -21.28 -27.13
C VAL A 132 -5.06 -19.77 -27.14
N GLU A 133 -6.19 -19.08 -27.27
CA GLU A 133 -6.29 -17.62 -27.23
C GLU A 133 -6.88 -17.21 -25.89
N TYR A 134 -6.14 -16.40 -25.14
CA TYR A 134 -6.61 -15.79 -23.89
C TYR A 134 -6.70 -14.27 -24.05
N ASP A 135 -7.71 -13.67 -23.42
CA ASP A 135 -8.09 -12.26 -23.57
C ASP A 135 -7.00 -11.30 -23.04
N THR A 136 -6.39 -10.53 -23.95
CA THR A 136 -5.35 -9.52 -23.64
C THR A 136 -5.93 -8.12 -23.43
N SER A 137 -7.26 -7.95 -23.40
CA SER A 137 -7.92 -6.65 -23.19
C SER A 137 -7.58 -5.95 -21.87
N LYS A 138 -6.94 -6.67 -20.93
CA LYS A 138 -6.48 -6.16 -19.64
C LYS A 138 -5.02 -5.70 -19.62
N ILE A 139 -4.27 -5.86 -20.71
CA ILE A 139 -2.90 -5.34 -20.81
C ILE A 139 -2.98 -3.84 -21.13
N VAL A 140 -2.91 -3.00 -20.10
CA VAL A 140 -2.83 -1.55 -20.24
C VAL A 140 -1.36 -1.12 -20.25
N PRO A 141 -0.81 -0.57 -21.35
CA PRO A 141 0.52 0.02 -21.36
C PRO A 141 0.62 1.12 -20.29
N GLY A 142 1.49 0.96 -19.30
CA GLY A 142 1.66 1.89 -18.17
C GLY A 142 1.44 1.29 -16.78
N GLN A 143 0.79 0.11 -16.68
CA GLN A 143 0.64 -0.64 -15.42
C GLN A 143 1.99 -1.01 -14.77
N ASP A 144 3.03 -1.20 -15.59
CA ASP A 144 4.37 -1.57 -15.14
C ASP A 144 5.10 -0.42 -14.41
N VAL A 145 4.71 0.85 -14.66
CA VAL A 145 5.27 2.00 -13.94
C VAL A 145 4.54 2.20 -12.60
N THR A 146 3.26 1.85 -12.53
CA THR A 146 2.47 1.93 -11.29
C THR A 146 2.80 0.80 -10.32
N SER A 147 3.12 -0.40 -10.79
CA SER A 147 3.61 -1.50 -9.95
C SER A 147 4.95 -1.16 -9.28
N VAL A 148 5.86 -0.50 -10.00
CA VAL A 148 7.14 -0.01 -9.45
C VAL A 148 6.94 0.98 -8.31
N ARG A 149 5.88 1.80 -8.36
CA ARG A 149 5.55 2.76 -7.28
C ARG A 149 5.06 2.06 -6.02
N VAL A 150 4.17 1.09 -6.18
CA VAL A 150 3.70 0.27 -5.05
C VAL A 150 4.87 -0.51 -4.45
N ASP A 151 5.75 -1.06 -5.29
CA ASP A 151 6.96 -1.75 -4.83
C ASP A 151 7.92 -0.81 -4.09
N ALA A 152 8.10 0.43 -4.55
CA ALA A 152 8.91 1.43 -3.86
C ALA A 152 8.31 1.82 -2.50
N ALA A 153 6.98 2.01 -2.44
CA ALA A 153 6.25 2.26 -1.20
C ALA A 153 6.44 1.09 -0.21
N MET A 154 6.28 -0.15 -0.67
CA MET A 154 6.48 -1.35 0.14
C MET A 154 7.92 -1.50 0.64
N ARG A 155 8.93 -1.14 -0.16
CA ARG A 155 10.33 -1.12 0.28
C ARG A 155 10.56 -0.09 1.38
N ARG A 156 9.94 1.07 1.29
CA ARG A 156 10.07 2.16 2.28
C ARG A 156 9.59 1.71 3.67
N ILE A 157 8.46 1.02 3.72
CA ILE A 157 7.88 0.51 4.99
C ILE A 157 8.38 -0.88 5.37
N ALA A 158 9.35 -1.45 4.64
CA ALA A 158 9.74 -2.84 4.84
C ALA A 158 10.24 -3.10 6.26
N CYS A 159 10.98 -2.17 6.88
CA CYS A 159 11.44 -2.34 8.26
C CYS A 159 10.28 -2.50 9.28
N PHE A 160 9.09 -1.96 9.00
CA PHE A 160 7.93 -2.08 9.87
C PHE A 160 7.13 -3.38 9.67
N LEU A 161 7.37 -4.09 8.58
CA LEU A 161 6.61 -5.29 8.21
C LEU A 161 7.27 -6.55 8.77
N VAL A 162 6.45 -7.51 9.18
CA VAL A 162 6.92 -8.84 9.58
C VAL A 162 7.73 -9.45 8.43
N ASN A 163 8.89 -10.05 8.75
CA ASN A 163 9.85 -10.58 7.75
C ASN A 163 10.27 -9.57 6.67
N ASN A 164 10.24 -8.28 6.99
CA ASN A 164 10.48 -7.17 6.08
C ASN A 164 9.59 -7.21 4.83
N GLY A 165 8.33 -7.62 4.98
CA GLY A 165 7.35 -7.74 3.90
C GLY A 165 7.57 -8.95 2.98
N ARG A 166 8.52 -9.85 3.29
CA ARG A 166 8.72 -11.09 2.55
C ARG A 166 7.72 -12.15 3.02
N GLN A 167 6.88 -12.62 2.10
CA GLN A 167 6.03 -13.80 2.31
C GLN A 167 6.93 -15.02 2.54
N VAL A 168 7.02 -15.50 3.77
CA VAL A 168 7.69 -16.77 4.07
C VAL A 168 6.73 -17.87 3.66
N ARG A 169 7.05 -18.64 2.61
CA ARG A 169 6.29 -19.85 2.29
C ARG A 169 6.34 -20.76 3.50
N GLN A 170 5.22 -20.92 4.20
CA GLN A 170 5.10 -21.97 5.22
C GLN A 170 5.16 -23.32 4.51
N THR A 171 6.35 -23.92 4.50
CA THR A 171 6.51 -25.32 4.12
C THR A 171 5.91 -26.15 5.24
N TYR A 172 4.63 -26.52 5.12
CA TYR A 172 4.05 -27.50 6.01
C TYR A 172 4.77 -28.83 5.77
N ALA A 173 5.65 -29.21 6.69
CA ALA A 173 6.21 -30.55 6.73
C ALA A 173 5.06 -31.51 7.05
N ILE A 174 4.58 -32.24 6.05
CA ILE A 174 3.69 -33.39 6.26
C ILE A 174 4.56 -34.45 6.95
N ALA A 175 4.38 -34.59 8.26
CA ALA A 175 4.89 -35.76 8.97
C ALA A 175 4.10 -36.98 8.49
N ILE A 176 4.79 -37.92 7.85
CA ILE A 176 4.28 -39.25 7.46
C ILE A 176 4.47 -40.19 8.64
#